data_AF-A0A2N5KQ93-F1
#
_entry.id   AF-A0A2N5KQ93-F1
#
_cell.length_a   1.000
_cell.length_b   1.000
_cell.length_c   1.000
_cell.angle_alpha   90.00
_cell.angle_beta   90.00
_cell.angle_gamma   90.00
#
_symmetry.space_group_name_H-M   'P 1'
#
loop_
_entity.id
_entity.type
_entity.pdbx_description
1 polymer ?
#
loop_
_entity_poly.entity_id
_entity_poly.type
_entity_poly.pdbx_seq_one_letter_code
_entity_poly.pdbx_strand_id
1 'polypeptide(L)'
;MASREIAAPLTLLMCSPVGDGSAALVLCSEEHARRTGADAVRILSSALVSKAVGDEGATAERAAKKAYDLAGVGPDDLDVVELHDAAA
;
A
#
# COMPACT_ATOMS: atom_id res chain seq x y z
N MET A 1 14.75 26.66 -1.55
CA MET A 1 16.10 26.06 -1.63
C MET A 1 15.94 24.74 -2.37
N ALA A 2 16.71 24.50 -3.44
CA ALA A 2 16.69 23.23 -4.17
C ALA A 2 17.73 22.28 -3.57
N SER A 3 17.39 21.00 -3.41
CA SER A 3 18.35 19.98 -2.96
C SER A 3 19.15 19.44 -4.15
N ARG A 4 20.33 18.84 -3.89
CA ARG A 4 21.19 18.31 -4.95
C ARG A 4 20.51 17.16 -5.71
N GLU A 5 20.81 17.02 -7.00
CA GLU A 5 20.36 15.88 -7.81
C GLU A 5 21.04 14.56 -7.38
N ILE A 6 20.30 13.45 -7.48
CA ILE A 6 20.81 12.08 -7.28
C ILE A 6 20.79 11.30 -8.59
N ALA A 7 19.63 11.26 -9.25
CA ALA A 7 19.43 10.63 -10.56
C ALA A 7 18.25 11.33 -11.24
N ALA A 8 18.50 12.10 -12.29
CA ALA A 8 17.48 12.92 -12.93
C ALA A 8 16.18 12.12 -13.21
N PRO A 9 14.99 12.63 -12.79
CA PRO A 9 14.72 13.95 -12.20
C PRO A 9 14.77 14.01 -10.65
N LEU A 10 15.19 12.94 -9.98
CA LEU A 10 15.12 12.81 -8.52
C LEU A 10 16.24 13.59 -7.81
N THR A 11 15.83 14.43 -6.85
CA THR A 11 16.72 15.18 -5.95
C THR A 11 16.82 14.50 -4.57
N LEU A 12 17.79 14.90 -3.75
CA LEU A 12 18.05 14.30 -2.44
C LEU A 12 16.80 14.26 -1.55
N LEU A 13 16.01 15.33 -1.52
CA LEU A 13 14.78 15.41 -0.69
C LEU A 13 13.56 14.72 -1.32
N MET A 14 13.72 14.12 -2.51
CA MET A 14 12.70 13.27 -3.15
C MET A 14 12.93 11.78 -2.88
N CYS A 15 14.00 11.41 -2.15
CA CYS A 15 14.33 10.03 -1.83
C CYS A 15 14.16 9.76 -0.34
N SER A 16 13.47 8.69 0.03
CA SER A 16 13.34 8.29 1.44
C SER A 16 14.71 8.01 2.08
N PRO A 17 14.93 8.39 3.35
CA PRO A 17 16.16 8.05 4.07
C PRO A 17 16.25 6.55 4.34
N VAL A 18 17.48 6.07 4.57
CA VAL A 18 17.69 4.71 5.09
C VAL A 18 17.36 4.71 6.58
N GLY A 19 16.54 3.75 7.03
CA GLY A 19 16.18 3.56 8.43
C GLY A 19 16.01 2.09 8.76
N ASP A 20 16.21 1.76 10.03
CA ASP A 20 16.01 0.42 10.58
C ASP A 20 14.71 0.37 11.39
N GLY A 21 13.94 -0.72 11.24
CA GLY A 21 12.67 -0.90 11.95
C GLY A 21 12.01 -2.25 11.68
N SER A 22 10.96 -2.57 12.42
CA SER A 22 10.15 -3.79 12.23
C SER A 22 8.68 -3.54 12.54
N ALA A 23 7.80 -4.32 11.92
CA ALA A 23 6.36 -4.33 12.17
C ALA A 23 5.84 -5.77 12.14
N ALA A 24 4.76 -6.05 12.89
CA ALA A 24 4.11 -7.35 12.91
C ALA A 24 2.59 -7.18 13.04
N LEU A 25 1.84 -8.12 12.46
CA LEU A 25 0.39 -8.19 12.51
C LEU A 25 -0.05 -9.58 12.98
N VAL A 26 -1.11 -9.65 13.78
CA VAL A 26 -1.79 -10.91 14.14
C VAL A 26 -3.08 -10.99 13.34
N LEU A 27 -3.17 -11.97 12.45
CA LEU A 27 -4.34 -12.18 11.60
C LEU A 27 -5.19 -13.31 12.16
N CYS A 28 -6.51 -13.12 12.14
CA CYS A 28 -7.47 -14.15 12.50
C CYS A 28 -8.72 -14.07 11.61
N SER A 29 -9.51 -15.14 11.59
CA SER A 29 -10.80 -15.11 10.90
C SER A 29 -11.80 -14.24 11.67
N GLU A 30 -12.80 -13.73 10.96
CA GLU A 30 -13.90 -12.97 11.57
C GLU A 30 -14.64 -13.79 12.63
N GLU A 31 -14.79 -15.11 12.42
CA GLU A 31 -15.37 -16.01 13.42
C GLU A 31 -14.53 -16.06 14.70
N HIS A 32 -13.21 -16.16 14.57
CA HIS A 32 -12.33 -16.18 15.72
C HIS A 32 -12.40 -14.86 16.48
N ALA A 33 -12.31 -13.72 15.78
CA ALA A 33 -12.40 -12.39 16.37
C ALA A 33 -13.70 -12.20 17.15
N ARG A 34 -14.85 -12.59 16.57
CA ARG A 34 -16.16 -12.55 17.26
C ARG A 34 -16.21 -13.44 18.49
N ARG A 35 -15.69 -14.66 18.39
CA ARG A 35 -15.69 -15.62 19.50
C ARG A 35 -14.83 -15.16 20.68
N THR A 36 -13.70 -14.52 20.40
CA THR A 36 -12.79 -14.03 21.45
C THR A 36 -13.09 -12.60 21.91
N GLY A 37 -14.01 -11.90 21.24
CA GLY A 37 -14.28 -10.49 21.50
C GLY A 37 -13.08 -9.58 21.17
N ALA A 38 -12.25 -9.97 20.21
CA ALA A 38 -11.09 -9.19 19.81
C ALA A 38 -11.53 -7.88 19.14
N ASP A 39 -10.95 -6.77 19.57
CA ASP A 39 -11.08 -5.47 18.90
C ASP A 39 -10.17 -5.46 17.67
N ALA A 40 -10.73 -5.86 16.52
CA ALA A 40 -9.99 -6.13 15.29
C ALA A 40 -10.45 -5.23 14.15
N VAL A 41 -9.49 -4.75 13.36
CA VAL A 41 -9.75 -4.07 12.09
C VAL A 41 -10.06 -5.11 11.02
N ARG A 42 -11.17 -4.92 10.29
CA ARG A 42 -11.55 -5.81 9.19
C ARG A 42 -10.77 -5.47 7.93
N ILE A 43 -10.13 -6.49 7.34
CA ILE A 43 -9.52 -6.40 6.00
C ILE A 43 -10.61 -6.74 4.97
N LEU A 44 -11.05 -5.75 4.18
CA LEU A 44 -12.07 -5.96 3.14
C LEU A 44 -11.52 -6.73 1.94
N SER A 45 -10.29 -6.43 1.52
CA SER A 45 -9.60 -7.15 0.46
C SER A 45 -8.08 -7.02 0.61
N SER A 46 -7.35 -7.94 -0.02
CA SER A 46 -5.92 -7.84 -0.25
C SER A 46 -5.62 -8.36 -1.64
N ALA A 47 -4.93 -7.56 -2.45
CA ALA A 47 -4.64 -7.89 -3.84
C ALA A 47 -3.15 -7.82 -4.12
N LEU A 48 -2.62 -8.88 -4.73
CA LEU A 48 -1.26 -8.94 -5.25
C LEU A 48 -1.28 -8.92 -6.77
N VAL A 49 -0.41 -8.11 -7.36
CA VAL A 49 -0.14 -8.03 -8.79
C VAL A 49 1.38 -7.93 -8.99
N SER A 50 1.93 -8.79 -9.83
CA SER A 50 3.35 -8.77 -10.20
C SER A 50 3.51 -8.07 -11.54
N LYS A 51 4.61 -7.32 -11.71
CA LYS A 51 5.01 -6.78 -13.02
C LYS A 51 5.88 -7.80 -13.74
N ALA A 52 5.43 -8.27 -14.90
CA ALA A 52 6.27 -9.10 -15.77
C ALA A 52 7.13 -8.23 -16.71
N VAL A 53 8.17 -8.81 -17.29
CA VAL A 53 8.93 -8.16 -18.37
C VAL A 53 8.01 -7.93 -19.56
N GLY A 54 7.94 -6.69 -20.06
CA GLY A 54 7.05 -6.30 -21.15
C GLY A 54 5.63 -5.92 -20.73
N ASP A 55 5.32 -5.92 -19.43
CA ASP A 55 4.01 -5.52 -18.90
C ASP A 55 3.86 -3.99 -18.93
N GLU A 56 2.96 -3.50 -19.77
CA GLU A 56 2.62 -2.09 -19.92
C GLU A 56 1.68 -1.64 -18.79
N GLY A 57 1.78 -0.37 -18.38
CA GLY A 57 0.94 0.22 -17.34
C GLY A 57 1.49 0.15 -15.91
N ALA A 58 0.88 0.95 -15.04
CA ALA A 58 1.27 1.09 -13.65
C ALA A 58 0.79 -0.10 -12.81
N THR A 59 1.72 -0.82 -12.19
CA THR A 59 1.38 -1.98 -11.35
C THR A 59 0.55 -1.59 -10.12
N ALA A 60 0.82 -0.43 -9.53
CA ALA A 60 0.06 0.08 -8.39
C ALA A 60 -1.41 0.33 -8.74
N GLU A 61 -1.69 0.95 -9.89
CA GLU A 61 -3.06 1.22 -10.34
C GLU A 61 -3.85 -0.08 -10.56
N ARG A 62 -3.23 -1.09 -11.20
CA ARG A 62 -3.86 -2.41 -11.38
C ARG A 62 -4.12 -3.12 -10.06
N ALA A 63 -3.18 -3.05 -9.12
CA ALA A 63 -3.33 -3.63 -7.79
C ALA A 63 -4.45 -2.94 -7.00
N ALA A 64 -4.49 -1.61 -7.01
CA ALA A 64 -5.54 -0.81 -6.38
C ALA A 64 -6.91 -1.13 -6.97
N LYS A 65 -7.04 -1.13 -8.30
CA LYS A 65 -8.29 -1.50 -8.98
C LYS A 65 -8.78 -2.89 -8.56
N LYS A 66 -7.89 -3.89 -8.54
CA LYS A 66 -8.23 -5.25 -8.11
C LYS A 66 -8.67 -5.30 -6.64
N ALA A 67 -8.03 -4.53 -5.76
CA ALA A 67 -8.42 -4.44 -4.36
C ALA A 67 -9.81 -3.80 -4.17
N TYR A 68 -10.08 -2.70 -4.88
CA TYR A 68 -11.39 -2.03 -4.91
C TYR A 68 -12.49 -2.97 -5.40
N ASP A 69 -12.28 -3.61 -6.56
CA ASP A 69 -13.26 -4.54 -7.14
C ASP A 69 -13.59 -5.70 -6.17
N LEU A 70 -12.58 -6.25 -5.47
CA LEU A 70 -12.77 -7.33 -4.49
C LEU A 70 -13.46 -6.86 -3.21
N ALA A 71 -13.19 -5.63 -2.76
CA ALA A 71 -13.78 -5.06 -1.56
C ALA A 71 -15.20 -4.52 -1.81
N GLY A 72 -15.56 -4.23 -3.07
CA GLY A 72 -16.83 -3.60 -3.42
C GLY A 72 -16.91 -2.13 -3.00
N VAL A 73 -15.76 -1.44 -2.92
CA VAL A 73 -15.64 -0.01 -2.55
C VAL A 73 -14.82 0.74 -3.60
N GLY A 74 -14.98 2.05 -3.66
CA GLY A 74 -14.22 2.97 -4.51
C GLY A 74 -13.38 3.97 -3.72
N PRO A 75 -12.61 4.83 -4.41
CA PRO A 75 -11.78 5.84 -3.76
C PRO A 75 -12.59 6.87 -2.95
N ASP A 76 -13.83 7.15 -3.36
CA ASP A 76 -14.72 8.07 -2.64
C ASP A 76 -15.24 7.50 -1.31
N ASP A 77 -15.07 6.18 -1.07
CA ASP A 77 -15.43 5.52 0.18
C ASP A 77 -14.28 5.55 1.21
N LEU A 78 -13.12 6.14 0.88
CA LEU A 78 -11.94 6.17 1.75
C LEU A 78 -11.75 7.51 2.46
N ASP A 79 -11.63 7.48 3.79
CA ASP A 79 -11.28 8.66 4.59
C ASP A 79 -9.77 8.97 4.58
N VAL A 80 -8.95 7.93 4.43
CA VAL A 80 -7.48 8.01 4.49
C VAL A 80 -6.85 6.99 3.55
N VAL A 81 -5.68 7.33 3.00
CA VAL A 81 -4.88 6.46 2.14
C VAL A 81 -3.43 6.47 2.60
N GLU A 82 -2.89 5.28 2.88
CA GLU A 82 -1.46 5.06 3.07
C GLU A 82 -0.85 4.67 1.72
N LEU A 83 0.13 5.43 1.22
CA LEU A 83 0.83 5.16 -0.03
C LEU A 83 2.32 4.89 0.24
N HIS A 84 2.91 3.96 -0.53
CA HIS A 84 4.35 3.72 -0.46
C HIS A 84 5.10 4.78 -1.28
N ASP A 85 5.80 5.69 -0.60
CA ASP A 85 6.40 6.92 -1.14
C ASP A 85 7.95 6.90 -1.11
N ALA A 86 8.57 5.77 -1.45
CA ALA A 86 10.04 5.64 -1.43
C ALA A 86 10.75 6.69 -2.31
N ALA A 87 10.11 7.12 -3.40
CA ALA A 87 10.55 8.22 -4.24
C ALA A 87 9.35 9.03 -4.77
N ALA A 88 9.55 10.34 -4.96
CA ALA A 88 8.57 11.27 -5.51
C ALA A 88 8.59 11.35 -7.05
#